data_AF-A0A3S5Y782-F1
#
_entry.id   AF-A0A3S5Y782-F1
#
_cell.length_a   1.000
_cell.length_b   1.000
_cell.length_c   1.000
_cell.angle_alpha   90.00
_cell.angle_beta   90.00
_cell.angle_gamma   90.00
#
_symmetry.space_group_name_H-M   'P 1'
#
loop_
_entity.id
_entity.type
_entity.pdbx_description
1 polymer ?
#
loop_
_entity_poly.entity_id
_entity_poly.type
_entity_poly.pdbx_seq_one_letter_code
_entity_poly.pdbx_strand_id
1 'polypeptide(L)'
;MSWWERYNTGIRRMHETGWGADVAVLSREICELLDDVDATFAVTGAATPGWPNPYEDGAEPDEAEYEQLTNPEKFLIVVARAQAWTRVLLDRGWAREAPHVDWALRPFDTGGAETVLEPAVDGAVPLVLTTHTPVDSDHIFTVTVAAGDPAVRLAEIPDCGCDACDRGSAALLEELDRWVLAIVDGSLQVAVHADGASIRSSFGARGGTVQHLDQPTSFTAAPWSANWTPRRIPGGRD
;
A
#
# COMPACT_ATOMS: atom_id res chain seq x y z
N MET A 1 9.37 16.34 7.63
CA MET A 1 9.72 15.95 6.27
C MET A 1 8.90 14.74 5.93
N SER A 2 8.13 14.80 4.86
CA SER A 2 7.30 13.68 4.43
C SER A 2 8.15 12.53 3.90
N TRP A 3 7.57 11.34 3.77
CA TRP A 3 8.34 10.21 3.24
C TRP A 3 8.69 10.40 1.77
N TRP A 4 7.87 11.08 0.97
CA TRP A 4 8.16 11.37 -0.44
C TRP A 4 9.29 12.39 -0.62
N GLU A 5 9.38 13.40 0.26
CA GLU A 5 10.52 14.32 0.30
C GLU A 5 11.82 13.59 0.65
N ARG A 6 11.76 12.72 1.67
CA ARG A 6 12.89 11.88 2.09
C ARG A 6 13.31 10.93 0.98
N TYR A 7 12.35 10.29 0.30
CA TYR A 7 12.58 9.41 -0.84
C TYR A 7 13.31 10.15 -1.96
N ASN A 8 12.77 11.29 -2.41
CA ASN A 8 13.39 12.09 -3.47
C ASN A 8 14.78 12.58 -3.11
N THR A 9 15.00 12.99 -1.86
CA THR A 9 16.31 13.39 -1.35
C THR A 9 17.29 12.21 -1.37
N GLY A 10 16.85 11.04 -0.93
CA GLY A 10 17.64 9.81 -0.95
C GLY A 10 18.07 9.41 -2.35
N ILE A 11 17.14 9.41 -3.32
CA ILE A 11 17.44 9.07 -4.71
C ILE A 11 18.44 10.05 -5.34
N ARG A 12 18.27 11.35 -5.13
CA ARG A 12 19.23 12.37 -5.64
C ARG A 12 20.63 12.14 -5.07
N ARG A 13 20.74 11.86 -3.77
CA ARG A 13 22.02 11.53 -3.14
C ARG A 13 22.62 10.24 -3.71
N MET A 14 21.79 9.24 -4.02
CA MET A 14 22.24 8.01 -4.69
C MET A 14 22.84 8.31 -6.06
N HIS A 15 22.17 9.14 -6.86
CA HIS A 15 22.65 9.57 -8.18
C HIS A 15 23.98 10.33 -8.11
N GLU A 16 24.17 11.20 -7.11
CA GLU A 16 25.44 11.89 -6.87
C GLU A 16 26.61 10.92 -6.64
N THR A 17 26.34 9.75 -6.05
CA THR A 17 27.34 8.70 -5.81
C THR A 17 27.51 7.72 -6.97
N GLY A 18 26.79 7.91 -8.09
CA GLY A 18 26.83 7.04 -9.27
C GLY A 18 26.02 5.74 -9.16
N TRP A 19 25.20 5.59 -8.10
CA TRP A 19 24.35 4.43 -7.87
C TRP A 19 22.88 4.74 -8.23
N GLY A 20 22.13 3.73 -8.70
CA GLY A 20 20.68 3.84 -8.92
C GLY A 20 20.23 4.71 -10.08
N ALA A 21 21.01 4.75 -11.17
CA ALA A 21 20.65 5.50 -12.38
C ALA A 21 19.30 5.08 -12.99
N ASP A 22 18.81 3.88 -12.64
CA ASP A 22 17.52 3.32 -13.04
C ASP A 22 16.36 3.69 -12.10
N VAL A 23 16.63 4.25 -10.93
CA VAL A 23 15.61 4.65 -9.95
C VAL A 23 15.27 6.14 -10.13
N ALA A 24 14.02 6.43 -10.45
CA ALA A 24 13.54 7.79 -10.63
C ALA A 24 13.04 8.39 -9.31
N VAL A 25 13.20 9.71 -9.18
CA VAL A 25 12.47 10.51 -8.17
C VAL A 25 10.97 10.47 -8.48
N LEU A 26 10.15 10.64 -7.45
CA LEU A 26 8.73 10.92 -7.60
C LEU A 26 8.56 12.27 -8.32
N SER A 27 7.71 12.29 -9.35
CA SER A 27 7.40 13.52 -10.08
C SER A 27 6.70 14.53 -9.17
N ARG A 28 6.65 15.78 -9.62
CA ARG A 28 5.92 16.82 -8.90
C ARG A 28 4.44 16.46 -8.75
N GLU A 29 3.83 15.90 -9.79
CA GLU A 29 2.42 15.52 -9.83
C GLU A 29 2.11 14.38 -8.84
N ILE A 30 3.06 13.47 -8.61
CA ILE A 30 2.95 12.43 -7.57
C ILE A 30 3.09 13.06 -6.18
N CYS A 31 4.03 13.97 -5.98
CA CYS A 31 4.16 14.68 -4.71
C CYS A 31 2.88 15.47 -4.39
N GLU A 32 2.31 16.18 -5.37
CA GLU A 32 1.04 16.91 -5.23
C GLU A 32 -0.13 15.97 -4.87
N LEU A 33 -0.17 14.75 -5.39
CA LEU A 33 -1.16 13.74 -4.97
C LEU A 33 -0.95 13.33 -3.51
N LEU A 34 0.29 13.07 -3.10
CA LEU A 34 0.60 12.68 -1.72
C LEU A 34 0.33 13.82 -0.73
N ASP A 35 0.58 15.06 -1.13
CA ASP A 35 0.23 16.26 -0.36
C ASP A 35 -1.30 16.37 -0.17
N ASP A 36 -2.11 16.10 -1.21
CA ASP A 36 -3.58 16.07 -1.11
C ASP A 36 -4.08 14.96 -0.18
N VAL A 37 -3.46 13.77 -0.24
CA VAL A 37 -3.77 12.67 0.67
C VAL A 37 -3.40 13.06 2.10
N ASP A 38 -2.26 13.73 2.31
CA ASP A 38 -1.85 14.18 3.63
C ASP A 38 -2.78 15.25 4.22
N ALA A 39 -3.20 16.21 3.41
CA ALA A 39 -4.19 17.21 3.79
C ALA A 39 -5.55 16.58 4.15
N THR A 40 -5.97 15.58 3.39
CA THR A 40 -7.21 14.83 3.66
C THR A 40 -7.07 13.97 4.92
N PHE A 41 -5.90 13.35 5.10
CA PHE A 41 -5.57 12.52 6.26
C PHE A 41 -5.53 13.33 7.57
N ALA A 42 -5.12 14.60 7.52
CA ALA A 42 -5.22 15.50 8.68
C ALA A 42 -6.65 15.62 9.23
N VAL A 43 -7.68 15.36 8.40
CA VAL A 43 -9.08 15.32 8.81
C VAL A 43 -9.53 13.91 9.18
N THR A 44 -9.29 12.91 8.32
CA THR A 44 -9.76 11.53 8.58
C THR A 44 -9.04 10.89 9.76
N GLY A 45 -7.75 11.19 9.94
CA GLY A 45 -6.89 10.69 11.01
C GLY A 45 -6.80 11.59 12.24
N ALA A 46 -7.65 12.61 12.37
CA ALA A 46 -7.59 13.57 13.48
C ALA A 46 -7.69 12.92 14.87
N ALA A 47 -8.32 11.74 14.96
CA ALA A 47 -8.46 10.95 16.18
C ALA A 47 -7.44 9.80 16.32
N THR A 48 -6.52 9.65 15.36
CA THR A 48 -5.54 8.55 15.30
C THR A 48 -4.12 9.12 15.35
N PRO A 49 -3.60 9.44 16.55
CA PRO A 49 -2.26 10.03 16.67
C PRO A 49 -1.19 9.08 16.15
N GLY A 50 -0.21 9.61 15.44
CA GLY A 50 0.98 8.85 15.06
C GLY A 50 1.86 8.51 16.26
N TRP A 51 2.68 7.46 16.12
CA TRP A 51 3.65 7.04 17.13
C TRP A 51 5.02 6.76 16.48
N PRO A 52 6.13 7.01 17.20
CA PRO A 52 7.47 6.76 16.70
C PRO A 52 7.75 5.26 16.59
N ASN A 53 8.79 4.90 15.83
CA ASN A 53 9.32 3.54 15.85
C ASN A 53 9.98 3.27 17.21
N PRO A 54 9.50 2.31 18.02
CA PRO A 54 10.12 1.99 19.32
C PRO A 54 11.59 1.58 19.21
N TYR A 55 11.99 1.08 18.05
CA TYR A 55 13.32 0.54 17.77
C TYR A 55 14.17 1.46 16.87
N GLU A 56 13.81 2.76 16.74
CA GLU A 56 14.53 3.70 15.86
C GLU A 56 16.03 3.83 16.20
N ASP A 57 16.38 3.74 17.49
CA ASP A 57 17.75 3.82 17.99
C ASP A 57 18.53 2.50 17.89
N GLY A 58 17.95 1.47 17.25
CA GLY A 58 18.59 0.17 17.04
C GLY A 58 18.50 -0.79 18.22
N ALA A 59 17.58 -0.55 19.16
CA ALA A 59 17.21 -1.54 20.16
C ALA A 59 16.62 -2.78 19.47
N GLU A 60 16.98 -3.97 19.94
CA GLU A 60 16.36 -5.20 19.50
C GLU A 60 15.16 -5.52 20.40
N PRO A 61 14.05 -6.04 19.84
CA PRO A 61 12.92 -6.47 20.66
C PRO A 61 13.27 -7.69 21.52
N ASP A 62 12.74 -7.73 22.73
CA ASP A 62 12.79 -8.88 23.61
C ASP A 62 11.87 -10.01 23.10
N GLU A 63 12.17 -11.26 23.45
CA GLU A 63 11.38 -12.43 23.01
C GLU A 63 9.89 -12.32 23.42
N ALA A 64 9.62 -11.78 24.61
CA ALA A 64 8.26 -11.58 25.10
C ALA A 64 7.45 -10.57 24.26
N GLU A 65 8.09 -9.62 23.58
CA GLU A 65 7.41 -8.62 22.74
C GLU A 65 6.84 -9.24 21.46
N TYR A 66 7.32 -10.41 21.04
CA TYR A 66 6.74 -11.16 19.91
C TYR A 66 5.37 -11.77 20.25
N GLU A 67 5.07 -11.93 21.54
CA GLU A 67 3.82 -12.51 22.04
C GLU A 67 2.90 -11.45 22.66
N GLN A 68 3.27 -10.17 22.59
CA GLN A 68 2.53 -9.06 23.20
C GLN A 68 1.89 -8.16 22.14
N LEU A 69 0.69 -7.69 22.48
CA LEU A 69 -0.06 -6.69 21.73
C LEU A 69 -0.64 -5.69 22.73
N THR A 70 0.12 -4.63 23.03
CA THR A 70 -0.23 -3.72 24.13
C THR A 70 -1.29 -2.69 23.75
N ASN A 71 -1.34 -2.27 22.47
CA ASN A 71 -2.24 -1.21 22.01
C ASN A 71 -2.75 -1.47 20.59
N PRO A 72 -3.75 -2.36 20.40
CA PRO A 72 -4.28 -2.68 19.09
C PRO A 72 -5.02 -1.51 18.41
N GLU A 73 -5.59 -0.59 19.19
CA GLU A 73 -6.34 0.55 18.66
C GLU A 73 -5.46 1.54 17.91
N LYS A 74 -4.14 1.59 18.16
CA LYS A 74 -3.20 2.47 17.43
C LYS A 74 -3.27 2.24 15.92
N PHE A 75 -3.56 1.01 15.48
CA PHE A 75 -3.60 0.65 14.06
C PHE A 75 -4.80 1.22 13.30
N LEU A 76 -5.78 1.85 13.98
CA LEU A 76 -6.84 2.64 13.34
C LEU A 76 -6.27 3.74 12.42
N ILE A 77 -5.04 4.19 12.64
CA ILE A 77 -4.38 5.18 11.78
C ILE A 77 -4.27 4.72 10.32
N VAL A 78 -4.08 3.41 10.08
CA VAL A 78 -3.95 2.85 8.73
C VAL A 78 -5.31 2.89 8.02
N VAL A 79 -6.38 2.59 8.75
CA VAL A 79 -7.76 2.71 8.26
C VAL A 79 -8.07 4.15 7.88
N ALA A 80 -7.72 5.12 8.74
CA ALA A 80 -7.91 6.53 8.46
C ALA A 80 -7.14 7.02 7.22
N ARG A 81 -5.93 6.48 6.97
CA ARG A 81 -5.15 6.77 5.76
C ARG A 81 -5.76 6.15 4.51
N ALA A 82 -6.27 4.92 4.60
CA ALA A 82 -7.00 4.28 3.49
C ALA A 82 -8.27 5.07 3.10
N GLN A 83 -8.98 5.62 4.09
CA GLN A 83 -10.10 6.52 3.86
C GLN A 83 -9.67 7.84 3.19
N ALA A 84 -8.51 8.40 3.57
CA ALA A 84 -7.97 9.59 2.91
C ALA A 84 -7.67 9.35 1.44
N TRP A 85 -7.03 8.22 1.12
CA TRP A 85 -6.80 7.78 -0.26
C TRP A 85 -8.10 7.64 -1.05
N THR A 86 -9.07 6.92 -0.49
CA THR A 86 -10.39 6.72 -1.10
C THR A 86 -11.01 8.06 -1.48
N ARG A 87 -11.06 9.00 -0.52
CA ARG A 87 -11.66 10.31 -0.73
C ARG A 87 -10.93 11.12 -1.81
N VAL A 88 -9.60 11.16 -1.78
CA VAL A 88 -8.82 11.92 -2.79
C VAL A 88 -9.03 11.36 -4.20
N LEU A 89 -9.04 10.03 -4.36
CA LEU A 89 -9.22 9.40 -5.66
C LEU A 89 -10.63 9.64 -6.23
N LEU A 90 -11.65 9.61 -5.37
CA LEU A 90 -13.03 9.95 -5.74
C LEU A 90 -13.19 11.45 -6.06
N ASP A 91 -12.67 12.33 -5.21
CA ASP A 91 -12.78 13.79 -5.36
C ASP A 91 -12.04 14.29 -6.63
N ARG A 92 -10.94 13.61 -7.02
CA ARG A 92 -10.24 13.87 -8.29
C ARG A 92 -10.97 13.32 -9.52
N GLY A 93 -12.04 12.54 -9.33
CA GLY A 93 -12.78 11.88 -10.42
C GLY A 93 -11.99 10.79 -11.13
N TRP A 94 -10.95 10.24 -10.49
CA TRP A 94 -10.11 9.19 -11.07
C TRP A 94 -10.72 7.80 -10.92
N ALA A 95 -11.67 7.66 -9.99
CA ALA A 95 -12.45 6.45 -9.81
C ALA A 95 -13.89 6.75 -9.39
N ARG A 96 -14.69 5.69 -9.43
CA ARG A 96 -16.00 5.59 -8.80
C ARG A 96 -16.05 4.35 -7.92
N GLU A 97 -16.93 4.37 -6.91
CA GLU A 97 -17.19 3.16 -6.14
C GLU A 97 -17.89 2.11 -7.02
N ALA A 98 -17.49 0.85 -6.82
CA ALA A 98 -18.12 -0.32 -7.41
C ALA A 98 -18.67 -1.25 -6.29
N PRO A 99 -19.74 -2.02 -6.58
CA PRO A 99 -20.44 -2.78 -5.54
C PRO A 99 -19.72 -4.05 -5.07
N HIS A 100 -18.87 -4.65 -5.91
CA HIS A 100 -18.11 -5.86 -5.59
C HIS A 100 -16.92 -6.02 -6.54
N VAL A 101 -16.03 -6.94 -6.20
CA VAL A 101 -14.93 -7.40 -7.05
C VAL A 101 -14.87 -8.93 -7.03
N ASP A 102 -14.51 -9.55 -8.15
CA ASP A 102 -14.15 -10.97 -8.15
C ASP A 102 -12.71 -11.12 -7.64
N TRP A 103 -12.45 -12.15 -6.84
CA TRP A 103 -11.12 -12.40 -6.29
C TRP A 103 -10.36 -13.46 -7.09
N ALA A 104 -9.09 -13.19 -7.40
CA ALA A 104 -8.11 -14.18 -7.83
C ALA A 104 -7.29 -14.68 -6.65
N LEU A 105 -6.82 -13.76 -5.79
CA LEU A 105 -6.09 -14.06 -4.58
C LEU A 105 -6.70 -13.28 -3.42
N ARG A 106 -7.45 -13.96 -2.55
CA ARG A 106 -8.21 -13.34 -1.45
C ARG A 106 -7.31 -12.77 -0.36
N PRO A 107 -7.82 -11.85 0.51
CA PRO A 107 -7.20 -11.46 1.77
C PRO A 107 -6.85 -12.67 2.67
N PHE A 108 -5.91 -12.51 3.63
CA PHE A 108 -5.66 -13.57 4.61
C PHE A 108 -6.80 -13.62 5.63
N ASP A 109 -7.13 -12.45 6.16
CA ASP A 109 -8.29 -12.28 7.02
C ASP A 109 -9.59 -12.36 6.21
N THR A 110 -10.53 -13.19 6.66
CA THR A 110 -11.87 -13.25 6.07
C THR A 110 -12.79 -12.22 6.70
N GLY A 111 -13.59 -11.55 5.89
CA GLY A 111 -14.51 -10.51 6.35
C GLY A 111 -13.95 -9.11 6.10
N GLY A 112 -14.44 -8.13 6.84
CA GLY A 112 -14.07 -6.73 6.65
C GLY A 112 -15.03 -5.95 5.75
N ALA A 113 -14.84 -4.64 5.75
CA ALA A 113 -15.57 -3.71 4.89
C ALA A 113 -14.72 -3.43 3.63
N GLU A 114 -15.20 -3.90 2.48
CA GLU A 114 -14.56 -3.69 1.18
C GLU A 114 -14.98 -2.35 0.58
N THR A 115 -13.98 -1.55 0.17
CA THR A 115 -14.15 -0.39 -0.69
C THR A 115 -13.49 -0.68 -2.03
N VAL A 116 -14.29 -0.85 -3.09
CA VAL A 116 -13.81 -1.10 -4.44
C VAL A 116 -13.87 0.20 -5.25
N LEU A 117 -12.73 0.62 -5.76
CA LEU A 117 -12.56 1.82 -6.58
C LEU A 117 -12.25 1.40 -8.01
N GLU A 118 -13.23 1.59 -8.89
CA GLU A 118 -13.11 1.31 -10.31
C GLU A 118 -12.57 2.55 -11.04
N PRO A 119 -11.42 2.45 -11.73
CA PRO A 119 -10.79 3.59 -12.38
C PRO A 119 -11.59 4.10 -13.57
N ALA A 120 -11.45 5.39 -13.87
CA ALA A 120 -12.09 6.03 -15.01
C ALA A 120 -11.35 5.84 -16.36
N VAL A 121 -10.12 5.32 -16.33
CA VAL A 121 -9.22 5.22 -17.49
C VAL A 121 -9.05 3.76 -17.92
N ASP A 122 -9.13 3.49 -19.22
CA ASP A 122 -8.92 2.16 -19.78
C ASP A 122 -7.51 1.63 -19.49
N GLY A 123 -7.42 0.34 -19.11
CA GLY A 123 -6.17 -0.33 -18.78
C GLY A 123 -5.66 -0.05 -17.37
N ALA A 124 -6.18 0.98 -16.68
CA ALA A 124 -6.03 1.06 -15.23
C ALA A 124 -6.83 -0.06 -14.59
N VAL A 125 -6.33 -0.59 -13.47
CA VAL A 125 -6.98 -1.69 -12.76
C VAL A 125 -7.70 -1.20 -11.50
N PRO A 126 -8.80 -1.85 -11.07
CA PRO A 126 -9.45 -1.55 -9.81
C PRO A 126 -8.49 -1.60 -8.63
N LEU A 127 -8.72 -0.70 -7.67
CA LEU A 127 -8.11 -0.71 -6.33
C LEU A 127 -9.15 -1.18 -5.34
N VAL A 128 -8.78 -2.13 -4.48
CA VAL A 128 -9.64 -2.65 -3.42
C VAL A 128 -8.96 -2.41 -2.10
N LEU A 129 -9.64 -1.71 -1.20
CA LEU A 129 -9.21 -1.48 0.17
C LEU A 129 -10.18 -2.20 1.10
N THR A 130 -9.72 -3.26 1.77
CA THR A 130 -10.55 -3.98 2.75
C THR A 130 -10.11 -3.60 4.14
N THR A 131 -11.02 -3.03 4.94
CA THR A 131 -10.77 -2.73 6.35
C THR A 131 -11.20 -3.91 7.20
N HIS A 132 -10.26 -4.50 7.93
CA HIS A 132 -10.53 -5.56 8.88
C HIS A 132 -10.55 -5.00 10.29
N THR A 133 -11.61 -5.32 11.04
CA THR A 133 -11.76 -4.93 12.44
C THR A 133 -11.38 -6.10 13.34
N PRO A 134 -10.70 -5.87 14.47
CA PRO A 134 -10.43 -6.91 15.46
C PRO A 134 -11.68 -7.69 15.84
N VAL A 135 -11.61 -9.02 15.82
CA VAL A 135 -12.69 -9.89 16.30
C VAL A 135 -12.53 -10.23 17.79
N ASP A 136 -11.33 -10.06 18.34
CA ASP A 136 -10.98 -10.21 19.75
C ASP A 136 -9.74 -9.36 20.09
N SER A 137 -9.16 -9.56 21.29
CA SER A 137 -8.01 -8.80 21.79
C SER A 137 -6.67 -9.15 21.13
N ASP A 138 -6.58 -10.28 20.42
CA ASP A 138 -5.35 -10.77 19.80
C ASP A 138 -5.27 -10.33 18.32
N HIS A 139 -6.35 -9.76 17.79
CA HIS A 139 -6.43 -9.21 16.45
C HIS A 139 -6.30 -7.68 16.46
N ILE A 140 -5.88 -7.14 15.33
CA ILE A 140 -5.62 -5.71 15.14
C ILE A 140 -6.43 -5.17 13.96
N PHE A 141 -6.54 -3.84 13.89
CA PHE A 141 -7.04 -3.21 12.67
C PHE A 141 -6.01 -3.39 11.56
N THR A 142 -6.43 -3.95 10.43
CA THR A 142 -5.59 -4.07 9.23
C THR A 142 -6.32 -3.51 8.02
N VAL A 143 -5.55 -3.09 7.02
CA VAL A 143 -6.05 -2.77 5.69
C VAL A 143 -5.40 -3.71 4.69
N THR A 144 -6.21 -4.52 4.00
CA THR A 144 -5.76 -5.22 2.80
C THR A 144 -5.80 -4.27 1.61
N VAL A 145 -4.67 -4.14 0.91
CA VAL A 145 -4.57 -3.47 -0.39
C VAL A 145 -4.55 -4.54 -1.48
N ALA A 146 -5.48 -4.45 -2.42
CA ALA A 146 -5.57 -5.36 -3.55
C ALA A 146 -5.83 -4.59 -4.85
N ALA A 147 -5.51 -5.23 -5.98
CA ALA A 147 -5.73 -4.64 -7.30
C ALA A 147 -6.06 -5.67 -8.36
N GLY A 148 -6.69 -5.24 -9.44
CA GLY A 148 -7.05 -6.10 -10.58
C GLY A 148 -8.53 -6.43 -10.63
N ASP A 149 -8.92 -6.99 -11.77
CA ASP A 149 -10.22 -7.61 -12.00
C ASP A 149 -9.99 -8.90 -12.82
N PRO A 150 -9.89 -10.07 -12.17
CA PRO A 150 -10.10 -10.33 -10.75
C PRO A 150 -8.98 -9.78 -9.83
N ALA A 151 -9.34 -9.40 -8.60
CA ALA A 151 -8.47 -8.77 -7.61
C ALA A 151 -7.44 -9.73 -6.99
N VAL A 152 -6.24 -9.20 -6.77
CA VAL A 152 -5.13 -9.87 -6.11
C VAL A 152 -4.73 -9.07 -4.88
N ARG A 153 -4.77 -9.70 -3.69
CA ARG A 153 -4.13 -9.17 -2.47
C ARG A 153 -2.65 -8.88 -2.73
N LEU A 154 -2.25 -7.63 -2.54
CA LEU A 154 -0.87 -7.17 -2.66
C LEU A 154 -0.18 -7.06 -1.29
N ALA A 155 -0.91 -6.55 -0.30
CA ALA A 155 -0.41 -6.35 1.05
C ALA A 155 -1.56 -6.36 2.08
N GLU A 156 -1.20 -6.66 3.31
CA GLU A 156 -2.02 -6.48 4.51
C GLU A 156 -1.21 -5.60 5.46
N ILE A 157 -1.81 -4.50 5.93
CA ILE A 157 -1.06 -3.45 6.61
C ILE A 157 -1.75 -3.11 7.94
N PRO A 158 -1.06 -3.27 9.08
CA PRO A 158 0.21 -3.99 9.20
C PRO A 158 0.03 -5.50 8.89
N ASP A 159 1.13 -6.19 8.58
CA ASP A 159 1.19 -7.65 8.39
C ASP A 159 1.45 -8.42 9.70
N CYS A 160 1.76 -7.70 10.78
CA CYS A 160 1.91 -8.22 12.13
C CYS A 160 1.55 -7.14 13.15
N GLY A 161 0.83 -7.53 14.21
CA GLY A 161 0.41 -6.62 15.28
C GLY A 161 1.29 -6.63 16.53
N CYS A 162 2.20 -7.60 16.68
CA CYS A 162 2.95 -7.72 17.92
C CYS A 162 3.88 -6.54 18.16
N ASP A 163 4.17 -6.26 19.43
CA ASP A 163 4.97 -5.11 19.83
C ASP A 163 6.41 -5.19 19.25
N ALA A 164 6.98 -6.39 19.14
CA ALA A 164 8.29 -6.62 18.51
C ALA A 164 8.37 -6.24 17.02
N CYS A 165 7.24 -6.31 16.30
CA CYS A 165 7.15 -5.97 14.89
C CYS A 165 6.81 -4.49 14.65
N ASP A 166 6.63 -3.69 15.71
CA ASP A 166 6.26 -2.28 15.59
C ASP A 166 7.38 -1.46 14.94
N ARG A 167 7.09 -0.89 13.76
CA ARG A 167 8.01 0.00 13.02
C ARG A 167 7.61 1.46 13.09
N GLY A 168 6.67 1.82 13.97
CA GLY A 168 6.10 3.16 14.05
C GLY A 168 5.05 3.42 12.97
N SER A 169 4.17 4.39 13.22
CA SER A 169 3.08 4.70 12.28
C SER A 169 3.60 5.20 10.93
N ALA A 170 4.71 5.93 10.91
CA ALA A 170 5.27 6.49 9.68
C ALA A 170 5.64 5.40 8.67
N ALA A 171 6.14 4.24 9.13
CA ALA A 171 6.48 3.13 8.25
C ALA A 171 5.23 2.47 7.66
N LEU A 172 4.17 2.30 8.46
CA LEU A 172 2.90 1.72 8.00
C LEU A 172 2.18 2.61 6.98
N LEU A 173 2.16 3.92 7.24
CA LEU A 173 1.57 4.89 6.32
C LEU A 173 2.35 4.97 5.00
N GLU A 174 3.68 4.94 5.06
CA GLU A 174 4.53 4.88 3.87
C GLU A 174 4.32 3.57 3.07
N GLU A 175 4.16 2.43 3.73
CA GLU A 175 3.88 1.16 3.05
C GLU A 175 2.53 1.19 2.33
N LEU A 176 1.48 1.68 3.01
CA LEU A 176 0.16 1.84 2.41
C LEU A 176 0.20 2.77 1.20
N ASP A 177 0.82 3.93 1.36
CA ASP A 177 0.96 4.93 0.29
C ASP A 177 1.71 4.34 -0.91
N ARG A 178 2.78 3.58 -0.70
CA ARG A 178 3.57 2.98 -1.79
C ARG A 178 2.76 1.95 -2.58
N TRP A 179 1.95 1.13 -1.91
CA TRP A 179 1.09 0.16 -2.60
C TRP A 179 -0.03 0.82 -3.39
N VAL A 180 -0.75 1.76 -2.76
CA VAL A 180 -1.80 2.50 -3.46
C VAL A 180 -1.21 3.30 -4.63
N LEU A 181 -0.08 3.95 -4.43
CA LEU A 181 0.58 4.72 -5.48
C LEU A 181 1.07 3.84 -6.64
N ALA A 182 1.61 2.64 -6.38
CA ALA A 182 2.03 1.72 -7.44
C ALA A 182 0.86 1.29 -8.36
N ILE A 183 -0.35 1.19 -7.80
CA ILE A 183 -1.58 0.91 -8.56
C ILE A 183 -1.98 2.15 -9.37
N VAL A 184 -2.11 3.29 -8.69
CA VAL A 184 -2.65 4.53 -9.26
C VAL A 184 -1.71 5.13 -10.32
N ASP A 185 -0.40 5.03 -10.12
CA ASP A 185 0.59 5.51 -11.08
C ASP A 185 0.93 4.52 -12.19
N GLY A 186 0.29 3.34 -12.20
CA GLY A 186 0.49 2.31 -13.21
C GLY A 186 1.85 1.60 -13.14
N SER A 187 2.61 1.77 -12.06
CA SER A 187 3.89 1.08 -11.88
C SER A 187 3.71 -0.24 -11.12
N LEU A 188 2.73 -1.05 -11.52
CA LEU A 188 2.43 -2.36 -10.92
C LEU A 188 2.31 -3.45 -12.00
N GLN A 189 3.02 -4.56 -11.77
CA GLN A 189 2.91 -5.79 -12.54
C GLN A 189 2.69 -6.97 -11.57
N VAL A 190 1.69 -7.79 -11.89
CA VAL A 190 1.27 -8.93 -11.07
C VAL A 190 1.15 -10.18 -11.94
N ALA A 191 1.67 -11.29 -11.45
CA ALA A 191 1.41 -12.62 -11.96
C ALA A 191 1.21 -13.58 -10.78
N VAL A 192 0.10 -14.31 -10.77
CA VAL A 192 -0.27 -15.25 -9.72
C VAL A 192 -0.68 -16.56 -10.36
N HIS A 193 -0.03 -17.64 -9.93
CA HIS A 193 -0.25 -19.01 -10.39
C HIS A 193 -0.30 -19.96 -9.19
N ALA A 194 -0.63 -21.23 -9.41
CA ALA A 194 -0.77 -22.21 -8.33
C ALA A 194 0.54 -22.47 -7.56
N ASP A 195 1.69 -22.26 -8.21
CA ASP A 195 3.03 -22.48 -7.67
C ASP A 195 3.67 -21.22 -7.07
N GLY A 196 3.06 -20.04 -7.26
CA GLY A 196 3.52 -18.81 -6.62
C GLY A 196 2.96 -17.51 -7.21
N ALA A 197 3.38 -16.42 -6.59
CA ALA A 197 3.09 -15.05 -7.03
C ALA A 197 4.38 -14.27 -7.30
N SER A 198 4.30 -13.35 -8.25
CA SER A 198 5.29 -12.33 -8.56
C SER A 198 4.58 -10.99 -8.63
N ILE A 199 4.88 -10.09 -7.70
CA ILE A 199 4.34 -8.74 -7.62
C ILE A 199 5.53 -7.78 -7.73
N ARG A 200 5.48 -6.87 -8.69
CA ARG A 200 6.57 -5.95 -8.98
C ARG A 200 6.03 -4.54 -9.10
N SER A 201 6.73 -3.60 -8.49
CA SER A 201 6.45 -2.18 -8.64
C SER A 201 7.72 -1.36 -8.77
N SER A 202 7.55 -0.06 -9.03
CA SER A 202 8.65 0.91 -8.97
C SER A 202 9.29 1.04 -7.58
N PHE A 203 8.67 0.48 -6.53
CA PHE A 203 9.21 0.46 -5.16
C PHE A 203 9.89 -0.85 -4.77
N GLY A 204 9.86 -1.87 -5.64
CA GLY A 204 10.51 -3.16 -5.39
C GLY A 204 9.75 -4.34 -5.96
N ALA A 205 10.15 -5.54 -5.59
CA ALA A 205 9.47 -6.77 -5.98
C ALA A 205 9.24 -7.65 -4.75
N ARG A 206 8.10 -8.34 -4.72
CA ARG A 206 7.77 -9.40 -3.77
C ARG A 206 7.35 -10.64 -4.55
N GLY A 207 7.68 -11.81 -4.03
CA GLY A 207 7.23 -13.07 -4.58
C GLY A 207 7.27 -14.16 -3.53
N GLY A 208 6.55 -15.24 -3.76
CA GLY A 208 6.42 -16.31 -2.78
C GLY A 208 5.34 -17.31 -3.15
N THR A 209 5.13 -18.27 -2.26
CA THR A 209 4.01 -19.21 -2.36
C THR A 209 2.69 -18.49 -2.13
N VAL A 210 1.62 -19.02 -2.70
CA VAL A 210 0.28 -18.43 -2.61
C VAL A 210 -0.63 -19.30 -1.74
N GLN A 211 -1.46 -18.63 -0.96
CA GLN A 211 -2.58 -19.23 -0.23
C GLN A 211 -3.84 -18.44 -0.58
N HIS A 212 -5.01 -19.10 -0.56
CA HIS A 212 -6.30 -18.51 -0.94
C HIS A 212 -6.37 -18.07 -2.41
N LEU A 213 -5.78 -18.89 -3.30
CA LEU A 213 -5.90 -18.71 -4.75
C LEU A 213 -7.22 -19.29 -5.24
N ASP A 214 -8.09 -18.44 -5.75
CA ASP A 214 -9.34 -18.83 -6.40
C ASP A 214 -9.10 -19.14 -7.89
N GLN A 215 -8.30 -18.30 -8.56
CA GLN A 215 -7.93 -18.48 -9.95
C GLN A 215 -6.60 -17.80 -10.30
N PRO A 216 -5.77 -18.37 -11.20
CA PRO A 216 -4.59 -17.70 -11.72
C PRO A 216 -4.94 -16.42 -12.47
N THR A 217 -4.08 -15.41 -12.38
CA THR A 217 -4.25 -14.15 -13.12
C THR A 217 -2.91 -13.46 -13.34
N SER A 218 -2.85 -12.59 -14.34
CA SER A 218 -1.70 -11.72 -14.57
C SER A 218 -2.14 -10.41 -15.22
N PHE A 219 -1.60 -9.29 -14.74
CA PHE A 219 -1.90 -7.97 -15.30
C PHE A 219 -0.74 -7.00 -15.07
N THR A 220 -0.74 -5.94 -15.87
CA THR A 220 0.07 -4.73 -15.66
C THR A 220 -0.88 -3.56 -15.57
N ALA A 221 -0.80 -2.76 -14.51
CA ALA A 221 -1.66 -1.60 -14.33
C ALA A 221 -1.25 -0.47 -15.30
N ALA A 222 -2.21 0.21 -15.92
CA ALA A 222 -1.98 1.53 -16.48
C ALA A 222 -2.26 2.63 -15.43
N PRO A 223 -1.73 3.86 -15.61
CA PRO A 223 -1.97 4.96 -14.69
C PRO A 223 -3.43 5.40 -14.71
N TRP A 224 -3.95 5.79 -13.55
CA TRP A 224 -5.31 6.30 -13.38
C TRP A 224 -5.50 7.72 -13.94
N SER A 225 -4.40 8.39 -14.30
CA SER A 225 -4.40 9.69 -14.96
C SER A 225 -3.77 9.56 -16.34
N ALA A 226 -4.49 9.97 -17.38
CA ALA A 226 -3.99 9.97 -18.76
C ALA A 226 -2.75 10.87 -18.97
N ASN A 227 -2.49 11.79 -18.04
CA ASN A 227 -1.35 12.70 -18.08
C ASN A 227 -0.12 12.16 -17.34
N TRP A 228 -0.18 10.92 -16.85
CA TRP A 228 0.91 10.30 -16.12
C TRP A 228 1.65 9.30 -16.99
N THR A 229 2.98 9.41 -16.98
CA THR A 229 3.86 8.36 -17.48
C THR A 229 4.11 7.41 -16.31
N PRO A 230 3.81 6.10 -16.46
CA PRO A 230 4.08 5.14 -15.40
C PRO A 230 5.55 5.16 -15.01
N ARG A 231 5.83 5.06 -13.70
CA ARG A 231 7.21 4.89 -13.23
C ARG A 231 7.73 3.52 -13.68
N ARG A 232 9.01 3.50 -14.05
CA ARG A 232 9.67 2.27 -14.48
C ARG A 232 9.67 1.24 -13.34
N ILE A 233 9.33 0.00 -13.68
CA ILE A 233 9.50 -1.15 -12.77
C ILE A 233 10.94 -1.66 -12.94
N PRO A 234 11.80 -1.64 -11.89
CA PRO A 234 13.17 -2.10 -11.98
C PRO A 234 13.27 -3.53 -12.51
N GLY A 235 14.14 -3.74 -13.51
CA GLY A 235 14.34 -5.02 -14.19
C GLY A 235 13.18 -5.47 -15.07
N GLY A 236 12.18 -4.63 -15.36
CA GLY A 236 11.16 -4.90 -16.36
C GLY A 236 11.78 -4.89 -17.76
N ARG A 237 11.36 -5.82 -18.63
CA ARG A 237 11.59 -5.67 -20.07
C ARG A 237 10.44 -4.80 -20.60
N ASP A 238 10.79 -3.77 -21.36
CA ASP A 238 9.85 -2.89 -22.07
C ASP A 238 9.03 -3.68 -23.10
#